data_AF-A0A9X3MR82-F1
#
_entry.id   AF-A0A9X3MR82-F1
#
_cell.length_a   1.000
_cell.length_b   1.000
_cell.length_c   1.000
_cell.angle_alpha   90.00
_cell.angle_beta   90.00
_cell.angle_gamma   90.00
#
_symmetry.space_group_name_H-M   'P 1'
#
loop_
_entity.id
_entity.type
_entity.pdbx_description
1 polymer ?
#
loop_
_entity_poly.entity_id
_entity_poly.type
_entity_poly.pdbx_seq_one_letter_code
_entity_poly.pdbx_strand_id
1 'polypeptide(L)'
;MRVLVAALFVLLVVASSASADTIVYRRGTDIWRMAPDGSGQTALTGGERRYEWPSAADDGTIVASDEVGQLWRMSLDGVVAGPPIPTAATTATQDVPAETPTHARISPDGARIAYDEVIDGDPTTLWTPSAATGLDFPGQQDGQAGLVTPSWIGSDALLLSRDVASDDPGATFSLYGIGGEDGSADPWFSDSAARWATGFDAAASRSGTRIAVMEDDAADQDGVPSRVVLRLYTADAPGATPVFRCELALEAADTYSSASPTFSPDGTRLAWAQSDGIHVANLGALSDCGAIRDQVVTLPGAWEPYWTPATPAAPVGAAPPAAVLTLAVRTRAHPLRATLRKHGLRARVTLSAPATVRVSVRVAGKKRFAGVTTARLGAGTTTVSIRLRARVLRSAKHLTVRASTPGAKPAEATLRPRT
;
A
#
# COMPACT_ATOMS: atom_id res chain seq x y z
N MET A 1 -36.12 37.93 49.25
CA MET A 1 -35.34 36.68 49.19
C MET A 1 -34.88 36.48 47.75
N ARG A 2 -33.58 36.69 47.48
CA ARG A 2 -32.94 36.50 46.17
C ARG A 2 -32.14 35.20 46.24
N VAL A 3 -32.45 34.22 45.39
CA VAL A 3 -31.64 33.01 45.22
C VAL A 3 -30.97 33.13 43.85
N LEU A 4 -29.65 33.33 43.88
CA LEU A 4 -28.77 33.32 42.71
C LEU A 4 -28.43 31.85 42.41
N VAL A 5 -28.79 31.35 41.23
CA VAL A 5 -28.33 30.05 40.71
C VAL A 5 -27.19 30.34 39.74
N ALA A 6 -25.96 29.98 40.13
CA ALA A 6 -24.78 30.04 39.27
C ALA A 6 -24.75 28.80 38.36
N ALA A 7 -24.93 29.00 37.06
CA ALA A 7 -24.77 27.96 36.06
C ALA A 7 -23.27 27.82 35.70
N LEU A 8 -22.68 26.68 36.08
CA LEU A 8 -21.31 26.32 35.73
C LEU A 8 -21.31 25.67 34.33
N PHE A 9 -20.94 26.43 33.30
CA PHE A 9 -20.71 25.90 31.95
C PHE A 9 -19.35 25.17 31.92
N VAL A 10 -19.38 23.83 31.95
CA VAL A 10 -18.19 23.00 31.70
C VAL A 10 -17.99 22.91 30.18
N LEU A 11 -17.03 23.68 29.65
CA LEU A 11 -16.54 23.54 28.28
C LEU A 11 -15.70 22.27 28.17
N LEU A 12 -16.34 21.14 27.84
CA LEU A 12 -15.67 19.94 27.37
C LEU A 12 -15.09 20.22 25.97
N VAL A 13 -13.82 20.59 25.92
CA VAL A 13 -13.04 20.56 24.67
C VAL A 13 -12.81 19.10 24.32
N VAL A 14 -13.71 18.54 23.51
CA VAL A 14 -13.47 17.24 22.87
C VAL A 14 -12.39 17.50 21.84
N ALA A 15 -11.14 17.15 22.17
CA ALA A 15 -10.10 17.07 21.15
C ALA A 15 -10.64 16.12 20.07
N SER A 16 -10.83 16.63 18.86
CA SER A 16 -11.15 15.79 17.71
C SER A 16 -10.06 14.74 17.66
N SER A 17 -10.40 13.48 17.99
CA SER A 17 -9.51 12.36 17.76
C SER A 17 -9.11 12.47 16.30
N ALA A 18 -7.85 12.81 16.04
CA ALA A 18 -7.31 12.75 14.69
C ALA A 18 -7.45 11.28 14.28
N SER A 19 -8.51 10.96 13.54
CA SER A 19 -8.69 9.64 12.96
C SER A 19 -7.49 9.43 12.06
N ALA A 20 -6.60 8.55 12.50
CA ALA A 20 -5.38 8.26 11.80
C ALA A 20 -5.73 7.25 10.71
N ASP A 21 -6.22 7.80 9.62
CA ASP A 21 -6.60 7.04 8.45
C ASP A 21 -5.36 6.54 7.70
N THR A 22 -5.47 5.38 7.06
CA THR A 22 -4.43 4.75 6.26
C THR A 22 -4.99 4.36 4.91
N ILE A 23 -4.19 4.53 3.86
CA ILE A 23 -4.48 4.00 2.53
C ILE A 23 -3.58 2.78 2.31
N VAL A 24 -4.18 1.63 2.01
CA VAL A 24 -3.48 0.46 1.46
C VAL A 24 -3.61 0.48 -0.06
N TYR A 25 -2.58 0.01 -0.76
CA TYR A 25 -2.56 0.05 -2.23
C TYR A 25 -1.55 -0.96 -2.78
N ARG A 26 -1.67 -1.27 -4.07
CA ARG A 26 -0.69 -2.09 -4.79
C ARG A 26 0.37 -1.21 -5.45
N ARG A 27 1.63 -1.62 -5.40
CA ARG A 27 2.69 -1.07 -6.26
C ARG A 27 3.62 -2.18 -6.74
N GLY A 28 3.63 -2.41 -8.04
CA GLY A 28 4.26 -3.62 -8.60
C GLY A 28 3.49 -4.86 -8.16
N THR A 29 4.20 -5.82 -7.58
CA THR A 29 3.63 -7.07 -7.03
C THR A 29 3.30 -6.99 -5.54
N ASP A 30 3.63 -5.86 -4.90
CA ASP A 30 3.58 -5.72 -3.44
C ASP A 30 2.41 -4.87 -2.97
N ILE A 31 1.93 -5.19 -1.77
CA ILE A 31 1.01 -4.35 -1.01
C ILE A 31 1.80 -3.33 -0.20
N TRP A 32 1.34 -2.10 -0.24
CA TRP A 32 1.90 -0.96 0.46
C TRP A 32 0.84 -0.29 1.33
N ARG A 33 1.30 0.48 2.31
CA ARG A 33 0.46 1.42 3.08
C ARG A 33 1.06 2.82 3.08
N MET A 34 0.23 3.83 3.30
CA MET A 34 0.64 5.21 3.51
C MET A 34 -0.42 6.01 4.29
N ALA A 35 -0.04 7.18 4.80
CA ALA A 35 -0.99 8.17 5.26
C ALA A 35 -1.68 8.87 4.07
N PRO A 36 -2.86 9.49 4.27
CA PRO A 36 -3.62 10.17 3.21
C PRO A 36 -2.92 11.34 2.53
N ASP A 37 -1.88 11.89 3.15
CA ASP A 37 -1.03 12.94 2.57
C ASP A 37 0.15 12.37 1.76
N GLY A 38 0.19 11.04 1.59
CA GLY A 38 1.25 10.34 0.88
C GLY A 38 2.51 10.06 1.71
N SER A 39 2.56 10.52 2.95
CA SER A 39 3.68 10.27 3.85
C SER A 39 3.67 8.84 4.40
N GLY A 40 4.82 8.39 4.90
CA GLY A 40 4.91 7.08 5.57
C GLY A 40 4.78 5.84 4.67
N GLN A 41 4.96 5.99 3.35
CA GLN A 41 4.89 4.87 2.39
C GLN A 41 5.78 3.69 2.83
N THR A 42 5.17 2.54 3.08
CA THR A 42 5.85 1.34 3.58
C THR A 42 5.32 0.12 2.84
N ALA A 43 6.22 -0.67 2.25
CA ALA A 43 5.88 -1.99 1.70
C ALA A 43 5.53 -2.95 2.84
N LEU A 44 4.40 -3.63 2.72
CA LEU A 44 3.91 -4.62 3.68
C LEU A 44 4.32 -6.03 3.27
N THR A 45 4.34 -6.26 1.97
CA THR A 45 4.80 -7.53 1.39
C THR A 45 6.13 -7.34 0.68
N GLY A 46 6.71 -8.46 0.27
CA GLY A 46 7.90 -8.53 -0.57
C GLY A 46 8.06 -9.97 -1.06
N GLY A 47 8.71 -10.14 -2.22
CA GLY A 47 9.06 -11.47 -2.74
C GLY A 47 8.52 -11.73 -4.14
N GLU A 48 8.30 -13.01 -4.44
CA GLU A 48 7.86 -13.46 -5.77
C GLU A 48 6.34 -13.50 -5.95
N ARG A 49 5.57 -13.55 -4.84
CA ARG A 49 4.11 -13.55 -4.92
C ARG A 49 3.61 -12.19 -5.38
N ARG A 50 2.63 -12.20 -6.29
CA ARG A 50 1.97 -11.01 -6.83
C ARG A 50 0.62 -10.85 -6.15
N TYR A 51 0.53 -9.84 -5.29
CA TYR A 51 -0.72 -9.46 -4.66
C TYR A 51 -1.48 -8.44 -5.49
N GLU A 52 -2.80 -8.59 -5.54
CA GLU A 52 -3.71 -7.69 -6.23
C GLU A 52 -4.92 -7.34 -5.36
N TRP A 53 -5.56 -6.22 -5.70
CA TRP A 53 -6.82 -5.76 -5.14
C TRP A 53 -6.84 -5.67 -3.61
N PRO A 54 -5.87 -4.97 -2.98
CA PRO A 54 -5.85 -4.83 -1.54
C PRO A 54 -7.08 -4.05 -1.03
N SER A 55 -7.65 -4.53 0.07
CA SER A 55 -8.64 -3.79 0.87
C SER A 55 -8.36 -3.99 2.36
N ALA A 56 -8.93 -3.14 3.21
CA ALA A 56 -8.64 -3.16 4.64
C ALA A 56 -9.88 -2.88 5.51
N ALA A 57 -10.08 -3.71 6.54
CA ALA A 57 -11.12 -3.55 7.56
C ALA A 57 -10.74 -2.48 8.60
N ASP A 58 -11.66 -2.17 9.51
CA ASP A 58 -11.49 -1.13 10.54
C ASP A 58 -10.48 -1.47 11.62
N ASP A 59 -10.23 -2.76 11.81
CA ASP A 59 -9.21 -3.26 12.72
C ASP A 59 -7.82 -3.31 12.07
N GLY A 60 -7.72 -2.97 10.78
CA GLY A 60 -6.48 -3.01 10.00
C GLY A 60 -6.15 -4.39 9.42
N THR A 61 -7.11 -5.33 9.43
CA THR A 61 -7.01 -6.56 8.64
C THR A 61 -7.07 -6.20 7.17
N ILE A 62 -6.01 -6.52 6.44
CA ILE A 62 -5.91 -6.39 4.99
C ILE A 62 -6.29 -7.71 4.33
N VAL A 63 -6.99 -7.64 3.21
CA VAL A 63 -7.17 -8.75 2.26
C VAL A 63 -6.59 -8.36 0.91
N ALA A 64 -5.96 -9.31 0.21
CA ALA A 64 -5.55 -9.18 -1.18
C ALA A 64 -5.63 -10.56 -1.87
N SER A 65 -5.91 -10.60 -3.18
CA SER A 65 -5.80 -11.82 -3.98
C SER A 65 -4.35 -12.05 -4.43
N ASP A 66 -3.97 -13.29 -4.72
CA ASP A 66 -2.69 -13.61 -5.36
C ASP A 66 -2.84 -14.13 -6.79
N GLU A 67 -1.72 -14.41 -7.46
CA GLU A 67 -1.69 -14.84 -8.86
C GLU A 67 -2.34 -16.21 -9.15
N VAL A 68 -2.66 -17.00 -8.12
CA VAL A 68 -3.41 -18.27 -8.25
C VAL A 68 -4.84 -18.17 -7.72
N GLY A 69 -5.25 -16.96 -7.36
CA GLY A 69 -6.59 -16.60 -6.93
C GLY A 69 -6.89 -16.85 -5.46
N GLN A 70 -5.88 -17.08 -4.63
CA GLN A 70 -6.06 -17.20 -3.19
C GLN A 70 -6.24 -15.83 -2.52
N LEU A 71 -7.14 -15.73 -1.54
CA LEU A 71 -7.28 -14.53 -0.72
C LEU A 71 -6.41 -14.64 0.53
N TRP A 72 -5.47 -13.69 0.67
CA TRP A 72 -4.57 -13.60 1.80
C TRP A 72 -5.03 -12.54 2.78
N ARG A 73 -5.08 -12.89 4.06
CA ARG A 73 -5.27 -11.94 5.15
C ARG A 73 -3.93 -11.56 5.77
N MET A 74 -3.74 -10.29 6.08
CA MET A 74 -2.56 -9.81 6.80
C MET A 74 -2.88 -8.59 7.65
N SER A 75 -2.05 -8.29 8.64
CA SER A 75 -2.18 -7.04 9.39
C SER A 75 -1.64 -5.86 8.58
N LEU A 76 -1.93 -4.64 9.04
CA LEU A 76 -1.28 -3.43 8.54
C LEU A 76 0.25 -3.50 8.57
N ASP A 77 0.88 -4.35 9.39
CA ASP A 77 2.34 -4.51 9.44
C ASP A 77 2.87 -5.64 8.53
N GLY A 78 2.02 -6.17 7.64
CA GLY A 78 2.38 -7.23 6.68
C GLY A 78 2.46 -8.64 7.30
N VAL A 79 1.96 -8.82 8.52
CA VAL A 79 1.95 -10.13 9.17
C VAL A 79 0.75 -10.93 8.68
N VAL A 80 1.00 -12.02 7.95
CA VAL A 80 -0.05 -12.91 7.44
C VAL A 80 -0.85 -13.56 8.58
N ALA A 81 -2.17 -13.59 8.43
CA ALA A 81 -3.12 -14.12 9.38
C ALA A 81 -3.75 -15.43 8.88
N GLY A 82 -3.22 -16.56 9.34
CA GLY A 82 -3.74 -17.90 8.99
C GLY A 82 -3.39 -18.37 7.58
N PRO A 83 -3.95 -19.51 7.14
CA PRO A 83 -3.83 -19.97 5.75
C PRO A 83 -4.64 -19.06 4.80
N PRO A 84 -4.28 -19.01 3.50
CA PRO A 84 -5.08 -18.32 2.51
C PRO A 84 -6.44 -18.99 2.32
N ILE A 85 -7.42 -18.20 1.89
CA ILE A 85 -8.79 -18.64 1.62
C ILE A 85 -8.89 -18.94 0.11
N PRO A 86 -9.32 -20.15 -0.29
CA PRO A 86 -9.49 -20.47 -1.70
C PRO A 86 -10.71 -19.76 -2.30
N THR A 87 -10.67 -19.56 -3.62
CA THR A 87 -11.77 -19.08 -4.49
C THR A 87 -11.98 -20.07 -5.64
N ALA A 88 -12.95 -19.85 -6.53
CA ALA A 88 -13.23 -20.81 -7.60
C ALA A 88 -12.01 -21.05 -8.50
N ALA A 89 -11.18 -20.03 -8.73
CA ALA A 89 -9.92 -20.03 -9.47
C ALA A 89 -8.95 -21.09 -8.98
N THR A 90 -8.92 -21.34 -7.66
CA THR A 90 -8.03 -22.34 -7.06
C THR A 90 -8.42 -23.78 -7.39
N THR A 91 -9.65 -23.98 -7.86
CA THR A 91 -10.22 -25.27 -8.26
C THR A 91 -10.65 -25.30 -9.73
N ALA A 92 -10.31 -24.27 -10.50
CA ALA A 92 -10.68 -24.15 -11.90
C ALA A 92 -10.22 -25.37 -12.71
N THR A 93 -11.07 -25.80 -13.63
CA THR A 93 -10.77 -26.91 -14.56
C THR A 93 -11.00 -26.45 -16.00
N GLN A 94 -10.68 -27.29 -16.98
CA GLN A 94 -11.01 -26.98 -18.37
C GLN A 94 -12.53 -26.95 -18.61
N ASP A 95 -13.30 -27.75 -17.87
CA ASP A 95 -14.75 -27.85 -18.02
C ASP A 95 -15.50 -26.76 -17.26
N VAL A 96 -14.87 -26.19 -16.22
CA VAL A 96 -15.38 -25.08 -15.41
C VAL A 96 -14.20 -24.14 -15.15
N PRO A 97 -13.82 -23.30 -16.13
CA PRO A 97 -12.73 -22.36 -15.95
C PRO A 97 -13.14 -21.26 -14.97
N ALA A 98 -12.19 -20.73 -14.21
CA ALA A 98 -12.40 -19.54 -13.38
C ALA A 98 -11.14 -18.66 -13.41
N GLU A 99 -11.32 -17.35 -13.49
CA GLU A 99 -10.25 -16.36 -13.46
C GLU A 99 -9.91 -15.93 -12.04
N THR A 100 -8.72 -15.36 -11.81
CA THR A 100 -8.36 -14.85 -10.48
C THR A 100 -9.31 -13.74 -10.03
N PRO A 101 -9.75 -13.73 -8.76
CA PRO A 101 -10.70 -12.76 -8.27
C PRO A 101 -10.15 -11.33 -8.33
N THR A 102 -11.04 -10.41 -8.69
CA THR A 102 -10.78 -8.97 -8.74
C THR A 102 -11.61 -8.22 -7.69
N HIS A 103 -11.28 -6.95 -7.46
CA HIS A 103 -11.98 -6.07 -6.51
C HIS A 103 -12.20 -6.67 -5.11
N ALA A 104 -11.26 -7.46 -4.58
CA ALA A 104 -11.40 -8.07 -3.27
C ALA A 104 -11.60 -7.02 -2.16
N ARG A 105 -12.78 -7.00 -1.54
CA ARG A 105 -13.20 -6.07 -0.49
C ARG A 105 -13.54 -6.78 0.82
N ILE A 106 -12.75 -6.54 1.86
CA ILE A 106 -13.13 -6.91 3.23
C ILE A 106 -14.11 -5.89 3.83
N SER A 107 -15.14 -6.39 4.52
CA SER A 107 -16.14 -5.55 5.22
C SER A 107 -15.47 -4.72 6.32
N PRO A 108 -16.04 -3.55 6.69
CA PRO A 108 -15.49 -2.71 7.75
C PRO A 108 -15.31 -3.44 9.10
N ASP A 109 -16.21 -4.36 9.44
CA ASP A 109 -16.10 -5.19 10.65
C ASP A 109 -15.11 -6.38 10.53
N GLY A 110 -14.51 -6.57 9.36
CA GLY A 110 -13.54 -7.62 9.09
C GLY A 110 -14.13 -9.03 8.96
N ALA A 111 -15.46 -9.19 8.99
CA ALA A 111 -16.10 -10.50 9.05
C ALA A 111 -16.30 -11.17 7.68
N ARG A 112 -16.31 -10.41 6.60
CA ARG A 112 -16.70 -10.89 5.26
C ARG A 112 -15.80 -10.33 4.18
N ILE A 113 -15.63 -11.07 3.10
CA ILE A 113 -14.85 -10.67 1.93
C ILE A 113 -15.73 -10.84 0.71
N ALA A 114 -15.97 -9.75 -0.02
CA ALA A 114 -16.64 -9.75 -1.32
C ALA A 114 -15.60 -9.60 -2.43
N TYR A 115 -15.84 -10.19 -3.60
CA TYR A 115 -14.95 -10.09 -4.75
C TYR A 115 -15.70 -10.47 -6.03
N ASP A 116 -15.15 -10.09 -7.16
CA ASP A 116 -15.65 -10.53 -8.47
C ASP A 116 -14.82 -11.68 -8.98
N GLU A 117 -15.46 -12.59 -9.69
CA GLU A 117 -14.79 -13.69 -10.36
C GLU A 117 -15.50 -13.97 -11.68
N VAL A 118 -14.75 -14.32 -12.72
CA VAL A 118 -15.31 -14.80 -13.98
C VAL A 118 -15.29 -16.32 -13.94
N ILE A 119 -16.46 -16.95 -13.86
CA ILE A 119 -16.63 -18.40 -13.74
C ILE A 119 -17.39 -18.89 -14.97
N ASP A 120 -16.82 -19.84 -15.71
CA ASP A 120 -17.35 -20.33 -16.98
C ASP A 120 -17.64 -19.21 -18.02
N GLY A 121 -16.88 -18.11 -17.93
CA GLY A 121 -17.06 -16.93 -18.79
C GLY A 121 -18.07 -15.91 -18.27
N ASP A 122 -18.79 -16.22 -17.18
CA ASP A 122 -19.78 -15.33 -16.58
C ASP A 122 -19.16 -14.54 -15.41
N PRO A 123 -19.11 -13.19 -15.47
CA PRO A 123 -18.69 -12.37 -14.34
C PRO A 123 -19.75 -12.42 -13.23
N THR A 124 -19.33 -12.63 -11.99
CA THR A 124 -20.21 -12.66 -10.83
C THR A 124 -19.52 -12.09 -9.60
N THR A 125 -20.27 -11.35 -8.77
CA THR A 125 -19.83 -11.00 -7.42
C THR A 125 -20.21 -12.12 -6.44
N LEU A 126 -19.23 -12.56 -5.66
CA LEU A 126 -19.38 -13.52 -4.57
C LEU A 126 -18.99 -12.89 -3.23
N TRP A 127 -19.38 -13.54 -2.13
CA TRP A 127 -18.78 -13.26 -0.82
C TRP A 127 -18.52 -14.52 -0.01
N THR A 128 -17.50 -14.45 0.85
CA THR A 128 -17.10 -15.53 1.77
C THR A 128 -16.83 -14.99 3.18
N PRO A 129 -17.06 -15.76 4.26
CA PRO A 129 -16.61 -15.40 5.59
C PRO A 129 -15.08 -15.20 5.63
N SER A 130 -14.61 -14.15 6.29
CA SER A 130 -13.16 -13.86 6.37
C SER A 130 -12.38 -14.93 7.15
N ALA A 131 -13.05 -15.79 7.90
CA ALA A 131 -12.46 -16.91 8.64
C ALA A 131 -12.56 -18.25 7.90
N ALA A 132 -13.06 -18.27 6.67
CA ALA A 132 -13.19 -19.50 5.88
C ALA A 132 -11.83 -20.21 5.70
N THR A 133 -11.86 -21.53 5.64
CA THR A 133 -10.68 -22.39 5.39
C THR A 133 -10.83 -23.24 4.13
N GLY A 134 -11.92 -23.05 3.40
CA GLY A 134 -12.29 -23.73 2.16
C GLY A 134 -13.22 -22.84 1.35
N LEU A 135 -13.73 -23.36 0.23
CA LEU A 135 -14.78 -22.68 -0.53
C LEU A 135 -16.04 -22.61 0.33
N ASP A 136 -16.48 -21.40 0.63
CA ASP A 136 -17.64 -21.14 1.47
C ASP A 136 -18.40 -19.93 0.92
N PHE A 137 -19.58 -20.20 0.36
CA PHE A 137 -20.48 -19.25 -0.29
C PHE A 137 -21.85 -19.30 0.39
N PRO A 138 -22.02 -18.72 1.59
CA PRO A 138 -23.25 -18.89 2.35
C PRO A 138 -24.45 -18.32 1.58
N GLY A 139 -25.41 -19.18 1.26
CA GLY A 139 -26.63 -18.81 0.53
C GLY A 139 -26.42 -18.51 -0.95
N GLN A 140 -25.26 -18.81 -1.53
CA GLN A 140 -24.96 -18.57 -2.95
C GLN A 140 -24.44 -19.85 -3.62
N GLN A 141 -24.81 -20.05 -4.87
CA GLN A 141 -24.20 -21.03 -5.77
C GLN A 141 -23.48 -20.29 -6.90
N ASP A 142 -24.20 -19.37 -7.55
CA ASP A 142 -23.73 -18.63 -8.72
C ASP A 142 -23.38 -17.17 -8.37
N GLY A 143 -23.76 -16.69 -7.19
CA GLY A 143 -23.50 -15.32 -6.73
C GLY A 143 -24.45 -14.30 -7.38
N GLN A 144 -23.93 -13.10 -7.63
CA GLN A 144 -24.66 -12.02 -8.28
C GLN A 144 -24.18 -11.87 -9.72
N ALA A 145 -24.67 -12.77 -10.58
CA ALA A 145 -24.27 -12.84 -11.99
C ALA A 145 -24.49 -11.53 -12.74
N GLY A 146 -23.52 -11.14 -13.56
CA GLY A 146 -23.52 -9.89 -14.33
C GLY A 146 -23.28 -8.64 -13.48
N LEU A 147 -23.04 -8.77 -12.17
CA LEU A 147 -22.69 -7.68 -11.28
C LEU A 147 -21.25 -7.83 -10.80
N VAL A 148 -20.55 -6.70 -10.69
CA VAL A 148 -19.12 -6.57 -10.38
C VAL A 148 -18.83 -5.35 -9.50
N THR A 149 -17.55 -5.14 -9.16
CA THR A 149 -16.98 -4.03 -8.39
C THR A 149 -17.66 -3.81 -7.04
N PRO A 150 -17.65 -4.78 -6.11
CA PRO A 150 -18.32 -4.65 -4.83
C PRO A 150 -17.76 -3.48 -4.02
N SER A 151 -18.67 -2.73 -3.40
CA SER A 151 -18.33 -1.67 -2.46
C SER A 151 -19.22 -1.73 -1.22
N TRP A 152 -18.61 -1.83 -0.04
CA TRP A 152 -19.34 -2.00 1.23
C TRP A 152 -20.12 -0.74 1.64
N ILE A 153 -21.40 -0.94 1.94
CA ILE A 153 -22.25 -0.01 2.68
C ILE A 153 -22.48 -0.61 4.07
N GLY A 154 -21.90 0.01 5.09
CA GLY A 154 -21.77 -0.63 6.41
C GLY A 154 -21.01 -1.95 6.29
N SER A 155 -21.46 -2.97 7.01
CA SER A 155 -20.89 -4.33 6.94
C SER A 155 -21.83 -5.37 6.36
N ASP A 156 -23.06 -4.98 5.99
CA ASP A 156 -24.16 -5.90 5.68
C ASP A 156 -24.78 -5.68 4.29
N ALA A 157 -24.27 -4.72 3.51
CA ALA A 157 -24.73 -4.48 2.16
C ALA A 157 -23.58 -4.10 1.22
N LEU A 158 -23.76 -4.40 -0.07
CA LEU A 158 -22.87 -4.00 -1.16
C LEU A 158 -23.61 -3.09 -2.13
N LEU A 159 -22.91 -2.07 -2.61
CA LEU A 159 -23.16 -1.47 -3.91
C LEU A 159 -22.40 -2.30 -4.96
N LEU A 160 -23.11 -2.71 -6.00
CA LEU A 160 -22.56 -3.45 -7.15
C LEU A 160 -22.77 -2.64 -8.43
N SER A 161 -21.83 -2.74 -9.36
CA SER A 161 -21.95 -2.20 -10.72
C SER A 161 -22.33 -3.32 -11.69
N ARG A 162 -23.05 -3.01 -12.75
CA ARG A 162 -23.31 -3.95 -13.82
C ARG A 162 -22.06 -4.15 -14.68
N ASP A 163 -21.72 -5.40 -14.96
CA ASP A 163 -20.69 -5.73 -15.94
C ASP A 163 -21.15 -5.34 -17.35
N VAL A 164 -20.23 -4.80 -18.14
CA VAL A 164 -20.55 -4.23 -19.45
C VAL A 164 -20.73 -5.31 -20.53
N ALA A 165 -20.24 -6.52 -20.29
CA ALA A 165 -20.52 -7.69 -21.11
C ALA A 165 -21.85 -8.37 -20.73
N SER A 166 -22.51 -7.94 -19.65
CA SER A 166 -23.84 -8.46 -19.28
C SER A 166 -24.91 -8.02 -20.28
N ASP A 167 -25.62 -9.00 -20.84
CA ASP A 167 -26.75 -8.78 -21.75
C ASP A 167 -28.01 -8.23 -21.04
N ASP A 168 -28.03 -8.16 -19.70
CA ASP A 168 -29.20 -7.68 -18.96
C ASP A 168 -29.33 -6.14 -19.05
N PRO A 169 -30.44 -5.60 -19.63
CA PRO A 169 -30.69 -4.17 -19.71
C PRO A 169 -31.13 -3.52 -18.38
N GLY A 170 -30.93 -4.20 -17.24
CA GLY A 170 -31.24 -3.72 -15.90
C GLY A 170 -30.50 -2.44 -15.47
N ALA A 171 -30.66 -2.09 -14.18
CA ALA A 171 -30.00 -0.91 -13.63
C ALA A 171 -28.47 -1.08 -13.65
N THR A 172 -27.76 0.01 -13.97
CA THR A 172 -26.29 0.06 -13.90
C THR A 172 -25.75 -0.24 -12.51
N PHE A 173 -26.48 0.13 -11.45
CA PHE A 173 -26.06 -0.08 -10.07
C PHE A 173 -27.15 -0.75 -9.26
N SER A 174 -26.75 -1.73 -8.44
CA SER A 174 -27.63 -2.55 -7.62
C SER A 174 -27.18 -2.59 -6.17
N LEU A 175 -28.11 -2.89 -5.28
CA LEU A 175 -27.86 -3.12 -3.86
C LEU A 175 -28.02 -4.59 -3.53
N TYR A 176 -26.98 -5.19 -2.95
CA TYR A 176 -27.05 -6.55 -2.47
C TYR A 176 -26.98 -6.57 -0.95
N GLY A 177 -28.02 -7.09 -0.30
CA GLY A 177 -28.01 -7.39 1.12
C GLY A 177 -27.30 -8.70 1.39
N ILE A 178 -26.27 -8.70 2.23
CA ILE A 178 -25.49 -9.90 2.49
C ILE A 178 -26.37 -11.02 3.06
N GLY A 179 -26.18 -12.22 2.52
CA GLY A 179 -26.95 -13.41 2.87
C GLY A 179 -28.22 -13.58 2.04
N GLY A 180 -28.50 -12.68 1.09
CA GLY A 180 -29.46 -12.92 0.03
C GLY A 180 -29.01 -14.06 -0.91
N GLU A 181 -29.98 -14.70 -1.55
CA GLU A 181 -29.79 -15.78 -2.53
C GLU A 181 -29.11 -15.29 -3.82
N ASP A 182 -28.81 -16.20 -4.74
CA ASP A 182 -28.27 -15.86 -6.06
C ASP A 182 -29.19 -14.89 -6.82
N GLY A 183 -28.61 -13.88 -7.46
CA GLY A 183 -29.35 -12.87 -8.22
C GLY A 183 -30.38 -12.06 -7.41
N SER A 184 -30.23 -11.99 -6.09
CA SER A 184 -31.14 -11.24 -5.20
C SER A 184 -30.78 -9.76 -5.04
N ALA A 185 -29.75 -9.26 -5.73
CA ALA A 185 -29.43 -7.84 -5.75
C ALA A 185 -30.59 -7.01 -6.31
N ASP A 186 -31.04 -6.02 -5.54
CA ASP A 186 -32.10 -5.12 -5.92
C ASP A 186 -31.56 -4.01 -6.85
N PRO A 187 -32.15 -3.79 -8.04
CA PRO A 187 -31.81 -2.66 -8.89
C PRO A 187 -31.96 -1.34 -8.13
N TRP A 188 -30.93 -0.48 -8.12
CA TRP A 188 -30.95 0.77 -7.36
C TRP A 188 -31.07 2.01 -8.24
N PHE A 189 -30.09 2.26 -9.12
CA PHE A 189 -30.13 3.43 -9.99
C PHE A 189 -29.25 3.27 -11.24
N SER A 190 -29.36 4.21 -12.17
CA SER A 190 -28.50 4.31 -13.34
C SER A 190 -28.25 5.78 -13.65
N ASP A 191 -27.08 6.10 -14.16
CA ASP A 191 -26.84 7.46 -14.64
C ASP A 191 -27.39 7.67 -16.05
N SER A 192 -28.61 8.20 -16.11
CA SER A 192 -29.26 8.53 -17.38
C SER A 192 -28.49 9.56 -18.24
N ALA A 193 -27.56 10.33 -17.65
CA ALA A 193 -26.71 11.29 -18.35
C ALA A 193 -25.45 10.64 -18.96
N ALA A 194 -25.09 9.43 -18.49
CA ALA A 194 -23.90 8.69 -18.91
C ALA A 194 -24.20 7.59 -19.94
N ARG A 195 -25.08 7.86 -20.91
CA ARG A 195 -25.41 6.88 -21.98
C ARG A 195 -24.22 6.52 -22.88
N TRP A 196 -23.12 7.26 -22.77
CA TRP A 196 -21.88 7.06 -23.48
C TRP A 196 -20.94 6.08 -22.73
N ALA A 197 -21.19 5.85 -21.44
CA ALA A 197 -20.31 5.04 -20.62
C ALA A 197 -20.56 3.55 -20.87
N THR A 198 -19.47 2.83 -21.05
CA THR A 198 -19.40 1.39 -21.28
C THR A 198 -18.42 0.72 -20.31
N GLY A 199 -18.15 1.38 -19.18
CA GLY A 199 -17.25 0.95 -18.12
C GLY A 199 -17.70 1.60 -16.80
N PHE A 200 -17.75 0.83 -15.73
CA PHE A 200 -18.27 1.28 -14.42
C PHE A 200 -17.43 0.70 -13.27
N ASP A 201 -16.94 1.56 -12.39
CA ASP A 201 -16.33 1.17 -11.10
C ASP A 201 -16.85 2.11 -10.00
N ALA A 202 -17.70 1.57 -9.13
CA ALA A 202 -18.45 2.35 -8.16
C ALA A 202 -17.97 2.11 -6.72
N ALA A 203 -17.94 3.20 -5.95
CA ALA A 203 -17.65 3.18 -4.53
C ALA A 203 -18.77 3.85 -3.75
N ALA A 204 -19.14 3.25 -2.62
CA ALA A 204 -20.01 3.88 -1.63
C ALA A 204 -19.22 4.30 -0.40
N SER A 205 -19.60 5.42 0.19
CA SER A 205 -19.21 5.70 1.58
C SER A 205 -19.87 4.68 2.51
N ARG A 206 -19.29 4.45 3.70
CA ARG A 206 -19.83 3.49 4.68
C ARG A 206 -21.29 3.73 5.08
N SER A 207 -21.72 5.00 5.04
CA SER A 207 -23.10 5.38 5.31
C SER A 207 -24.07 5.14 4.15
N GLY A 208 -23.54 4.87 2.95
CA GLY A 208 -24.28 4.80 1.68
C GLY A 208 -24.87 6.14 1.21
N THR A 209 -24.58 7.26 1.88
CA THR A 209 -25.13 8.58 1.54
C THR A 209 -24.30 9.34 0.50
N ARG A 210 -23.10 8.83 0.19
CA ARG A 210 -22.23 9.34 -0.87
C ARG A 210 -21.78 8.19 -1.74
N ILE A 211 -21.80 8.41 -3.05
CA ILE A 211 -21.43 7.44 -4.07
C ILE A 211 -20.49 8.15 -5.05
N ALA A 212 -19.42 7.46 -5.43
CA ALA A 212 -18.53 7.86 -6.50
C ALA A 212 -18.62 6.78 -7.58
N VAL A 213 -18.80 7.18 -8.83
CA VAL A 213 -18.86 6.28 -9.97
C VAL A 213 -17.80 6.73 -10.96
N MET A 214 -16.83 5.87 -11.20
CA MET A 214 -15.94 6.02 -12.33
C MET A 214 -16.63 5.48 -13.57
N GLU A 215 -16.65 6.28 -14.62
CA GLU A 215 -17.29 5.94 -15.89
C GLU A 215 -16.32 6.20 -17.04
N ASP A 216 -16.26 5.27 -17.99
CA ASP A 216 -15.43 5.36 -19.18
C ASP A 216 -16.12 4.76 -20.42
N ASP A 217 -15.57 5.01 -21.61
CA ASP A 217 -16.04 4.48 -22.90
C ASP A 217 -15.08 3.43 -23.50
N ALA A 218 -14.28 2.74 -22.69
CA ALA A 218 -13.20 1.88 -23.19
C ALA A 218 -13.70 0.74 -24.09
N ALA A 219 -14.86 0.14 -23.78
CA ALA A 219 -15.42 -0.97 -24.57
C ALA A 219 -15.77 -0.55 -26.01
N ASP A 220 -16.16 0.71 -26.20
CA ASP A 220 -16.43 1.30 -27.53
C ASP A 220 -15.15 1.80 -28.24
N GLN A 221 -14.00 1.79 -27.56
CA GLN A 221 -12.74 2.41 -28.00
C GLN A 221 -11.55 1.43 -27.99
N ASP A 222 -11.77 0.16 -28.37
CA ASP A 222 -10.74 -0.89 -28.44
C ASP A 222 -9.95 -1.07 -27.11
N GLY A 223 -10.61 -0.81 -25.97
CA GLY A 223 -10.04 -0.94 -24.63
C GLY A 223 -9.27 0.28 -24.12
N VAL A 224 -9.12 1.35 -24.91
CA VAL A 224 -8.51 2.61 -24.46
C VAL A 224 -9.56 3.71 -24.46
N PRO A 225 -10.04 4.16 -23.29
CA PRO A 225 -11.13 5.12 -23.25
C PRO A 225 -10.71 6.46 -23.87
N SER A 226 -11.63 7.10 -24.58
CA SER A 226 -11.51 8.48 -25.07
C SER A 226 -12.07 9.49 -24.06
N ARG A 227 -12.92 9.03 -23.16
CA ARG A 227 -13.54 9.80 -22.09
C ARG A 227 -13.54 9.01 -20.79
N VAL A 228 -13.05 9.64 -19.72
CA VAL A 228 -13.12 9.09 -18.37
C VAL A 228 -13.55 10.18 -17.40
N VAL A 229 -14.52 9.88 -16.55
CA VAL A 229 -15.01 10.82 -15.54
C VAL A 229 -15.23 10.12 -14.20
N LEU A 230 -15.10 10.89 -13.13
CA LEU A 230 -15.53 10.49 -11.79
C LEU A 230 -16.75 11.31 -11.39
N ARG A 231 -17.90 10.64 -11.26
CA ARG A 231 -19.18 11.26 -10.92
C ARG A 231 -19.50 11.05 -9.46
N LEU A 232 -19.93 12.12 -8.80
CA LEU A 232 -20.23 12.13 -7.38
C LEU A 232 -21.72 12.35 -7.16
N TYR A 233 -22.31 11.49 -6.35
CA TYR A 233 -23.72 11.50 -6.00
C TYR A 233 -23.90 11.58 -4.49
N THR A 234 -25.06 12.08 -4.08
CA THR A 234 -25.55 12.01 -2.70
C THR A 234 -26.88 11.29 -2.64
N ALA A 235 -27.11 10.50 -1.60
CA ALA A 235 -28.40 9.89 -1.29
C ALA A 235 -28.77 10.19 0.18
N ASP A 236 -30.07 10.28 0.47
CA ASP A 236 -30.54 10.51 1.85
C ASP A 236 -30.29 9.30 2.76
N ALA A 237 -30.26 8.10 2.18
CA ALA A 237 -29.96 6.82 2.81
C ALA A 237 -29.53 5.80 1.75
N PRO A 238 -28.89 4.67 2.11
CA PRO A 238 -28.75 3.53 1.21
C PRO A 238 -30.10 3.14 0.59
N GLY A 239 -30.16 2.93 -0.72
CA GLY A 239 -31.41 2.59 -1.43
C GLY A 239 -32.29 3.78 -1.81
N ALA A 240 -32.08 4.97 -1.22
CA ALA A 240 -32.75 6.19 -1.69
C ALA A 240 -32.18 6.61 -3.05
N THR A 241 -33.00 7.24 -3.91
CA THR A 241 -32.57 7.69 -5.24
C THR A 241 -31.39 8.65 -5.15
N PRO A 242 -30.21 8.29 -5.70
CA PRO A 242 -29.06 9.18 -5.67
C PRO A 242 -29.27 10.42 -6.54
N VAL A 243 -28.75 11.55 -6.07
CA VAL A 243 -28.78 12.84 -6.75
C VAL A 243 -27.36 13.18 -7.20
N PHE A 244 -27.19 13.35 -8.51
CA PHE A 244 -25.93 13.81 -9.10
C PHE A 244 -25.52 15.18 -8.54
N ARG A 245 -24.24 15.34 -8.24
CA ARG A 245 -23.68 16.58 -7.69
C ARG A 245 -22.54 17.13 -8.52
N CYS A 246 -21.50 16.34 -8.74
CA CYS A 246 -20.26 16.79 -9.34
C CYS A 246 -19.73 15.77 -10.35
N GLU A 247 -19.05 16.27 -11.37
CA GLU A 247 -18.27 15.49 -12.33
C GLU A 247 -16.84 16.01 -12.29
N LEU A 248 -15.88 15.09 -12.15
CA LEU A 248 -14.46 15.36 -12.29
C LEU A 248 -14.00 14.70 -13.59
N ALA A 249 -13.55 15.49 -14.56
CA ALA A 249 -12.94 14.95 -15.77
C ALA A 249 -11.57 14.36 -15.41
N LEU A 250 -11.32 13.12 -15.82
CA LEU A 250 -10.05 12.44 -15.63
C LEU A 250 -9.30 12.33 -16.96
N GLU A 251 -8.00 12.04 -16.90
CA GLU A 251 -7.19 11.87 -18.12
C GLU A 251 -7.56 10.56 -18.81
N ALA A 252 -7.97 10.60 -20.07
CA ALA A 252 -8.19 9.38 -20.86
C ALA A 252 -6.89 8.57 -21.04
N ALA A 253 -6.82 7.38 -20.43
CA ALA A 253 -5.64 6.52 -20.40
C ALA A 253 -6.04 5.02 -20.28
N ASP A 254 -5.13 4.11 -20.63
CA ASP A 254 -5.35 2.65 -20.75
C ASP A 254 -5.37 1.88 -19.42
N THR A 255 -5.56 2.56 -18.27
CA THR A 255 -5.24 2.00 -16.94
C THR A 255 -6.36 2.08 -15.91
N TYR A 256 -7.60 2.36 -16.32
CA TYR A 256 -8.71 2.57 -15.38
C TYR A 256 -9.27 1.31 -14.74
N SER A 257 -8.98 0.12 -15.29
CA SER A 257 -9.34 -1.16 -14.68
C SER A 257 -8.65 -1.42 -13.33
N SER A 258 -7.76 -0.54 -12.85
CA SER A 258 -7.16 -0.62 -11.51
C SER A 258 -7.30 0.69 -10.72
N ALA A 259 -8.18 1.59 -11.15
CA ALA A 259 -8.35 2.90 -10.56
C ALA A 259 -9.09 2.86 -9.22
N SER A 260 -10.10 1.99 -9.08
CA SER A 260 -10.68 1.53 -7.80
C SER A 260 -10.96 2.67 -6.82
N PRO A 261 -11.95 3.54 -7.08
CA PRO A 261 -12.29 4.62 -6.18
C PRO A 261 -12.68 4.08 -4.79
N THR A 262 -12.36 4.83 -3.74
CA THR A 262 -12.62 4.42 -2.36
C THR A 262 -12.80 5.63 -1.45
N PHE A 263 -13.84 5.61 -0.62
CA PHE A 263 -14.10 6.67 0.34
C PHE A 263 -13.29 6.48 1.62
N SER A 264 -12.86 7.59 2.22
CA SER A 264 -12.42 7.57 3.62
C SER A 264 -13.53 7.05 4.54
N PRO A 265 -13.18 6.55 5.74
CA PRO A 265 -14.15 5.98 6.67
C PRO A 265 -15.32 6.91 7.02
N ASP A 266 -15.06 8.20 7.08
CA ASP A 266 -16.04 9.26 7.35
C ASP A 266 -16.75 9.81 6.08
N GLY A 267 -16.37 9.32 4.89
CA GLY A 267 -16.92 9.74 3.59
C GLY A 267 -16.54 11.16 3.16
N THR A 268 -15.64 11.85 3.88
CA THR A 268 -15.26 13.24 3.55
C THR A 268 -14.19 13.35 2.48
N ARG A 269 -13.47 12.26 2.22
CA ARG A 269 -12.41 12.15 1.21
C ARG A 269 -12.64 10.97 0.29
N LEU A 270 -12.05 11.04 -0.89
CA LEU A 270 -12.08 10.00 -1.92
C LEU A 270 -10.66 9.78 -2.42
N ALA A 271 -10.24 8.52 -2.59
CA ALA A 271 -9.02 8.18 -3.30
C ALA A 271 -9.32 7.34 -4.54
N TRP A 272 -8.50 7.47 -5.57
CA TRP A 272 -8.53 6.66 -6.80
C TRP A 272 -7.13 6.68 -7.41
N ALA A 273 -6.82 5.75 -8.32
CA ALA A 273 -5.56 5.74 -9.03
C ALA A 273 -5.70 6.24 -10.47
N GLN A 274 -4.65 6.90 -10.97
CA GLN A 274 -4.40 7.28 -12.34
C GLN A 274 -2.96 6.92 -12.71
N SER A 275 -2.57 7.13 -13.97
CA SER A 275 -1.25 6.76 -14.49
C SER A 275 -0.08 7.41 -13.74
N ASP A 276 -0.29 8.60 -13.16
CA ASP A 276 0.70 9.37 -12.41
C ASP A 276 0.72 9.06 -10.90
N GLY A 277 -0.26 8.32 -10.38
CA GLY A 277 -0.31 7.81 -9.01
C GLY A 277 -1.71 7.78 -8.40
N ILE A 278 -1.76 7.67 -7.08
CA ILE A 278 -3.00 7.74 -6.31
C ILE A 278 -3.34 9.20 -6.07
N HIS A 279 -4.54 9.60 -6.45
CA HIS A 279 -5.14 10.87 -6.13
C HIS A 279 -5.96 10.76 -4.84
N VAL A 280 -5.96 11.82 -4.04
CA VAL A 280 -6.84 11.97 -2.89
C VAL A 280 -7.53 13.32 -2.98
N ALA A 281 -8.86 13.32 -3.00
CA ALA A 281 -9.69 14.51 -2.99
C ALA A 281 -10.37 14.74 -1.64
N ASN A 282 -10.37 16.00 -1.19
CA ASN A 282 -11.27 16.46 -0.14
C ASN A 282 -12.59 16.89 -0.78
N LEU A 283 -13.69 16.23 -0.41
CA LEU A 283 -14.97 16.44 -1.08
C LEU A 283 -15.77 17.63 -0.53
N GLY A 284 -15.57 17.97 0.74
CA GLY A 284 -16.34 19.01 1.42
C GLY A 284 -17.85 18.80 1.29
N ALA A 285 -18.57 19.89 1.00
CA ALA A 285 -19.97 19.85 0.60
C ALA A 285 -20.08 19.72 -0.93
N LEU A 286 -20.69 18.63 -1.41
CA LEU A 286 -20.84 18.36 -2.85
C LEU A 286 -21.80 19.33 -3.58
N SER A 287 -22.40 20.29 -2.88
CA SER A 287 -23.12 21.40 -3.52
C SER A 287 -22.19 22.43 -4.17
N ASP A 288 -20.90 22.40 -3.86
CA ASP A 288 -19.88 23.29 -4.41
C ASP A 288 -18.72 22.47 -5.01
N CYS A 289 -18.89 22.03 -6.25
CA CYS A 289 -17.89 21.20 -6.93
C CYS A 289 -16.55 21.91 -7.13
N GLY A 290 -16.53 23.25 -7.16
CA GLY A 290 -15.30 24.04 -7.28
C GLY A 290 -14.44 24.03 -6.01
N ALA A 291 -15.00 23.59 -4.88
CA ALA A 291 -14.27 23.41 -3.63
C ALA A 291 -13.54 22.07 -3.54
N ILE A 292 -13.83 21.12 -4.43
CA ILE A 292 -13.13 19.83 -4.47
C ILE A 292 -11.68 20.09 -4.88
N ARG A 293 -10.75 19.63 -4.03
CA ARG A 293 -9.30 19.72 -4.27
C ARG A 293 -8.74 18.31 -4.22
N ASP A 294 -8.20 17.85 -5.34
CA ASP A 294 -7.42 16.63 -5.40
C ASP A 294 -5.91 16.92 -5.35
N GLN A 295 -5.16 15.91 -4.96
CA GLN A 295 -3.70 15.91 -4.97
C GLN A 295 -3.20 14.50 -5.27
N VAL A 296 -2.13 14.39 -6.05
CA VAL A 296 -1.39 13.13 -6.23
C VAL A 296 -0.51 12.91 -5.00
N VAL A 297 -0.69 11.77 -4.32
CA VAL A 297 -0.01 11.46 -3.06
C VAL A 297 1.03 10.35 -3.18
N THR A 298 1.19 9.76 -4.36
CA THR A 298 2.22 8.74 -4.63
C THR A 298 3.02 9.02 -5.90
N LEU A 299 4.00 8.14 -6.15
CA LEU A 299 4.66 8.04 -7.45
C LEU A 299 3.80 7.17 -8.41
N PRO A 300 4.07 7.26 -9.73
CA PRO A 300 3.47 6.39 -10.74
C PRO A 300 3.61 4.89 -10.42
N GLY A 301 2.63 4.10 -10.89
CA GLY A 301 2.59 2.65 -10.69
C GLY A 301 2.00 2.21 -9.35
N ALA A 302 1.37 3.12 -8.60
CA ALA A 302 0.54 2.81 -7.44
C ALA A 302 -0.93 2.72 -7.87
N TRP A 303 -1.60 1.62 -7.54
CA TRP A 303 -2.93 1.27 -8.02
C TRP A 303 -3.79 0.70 -6.90
N GLU A 304 -5.10 0.58 -7.14
CA GLU A 304 -6.04 -0.10 -6.25
C GLU A 304 -6.03 0.43 -4.81
N PRO A 305 -6.20 1.76 -4.60
CA PRO A 305 -6.22 2.31 -3.24
C PRO A 305 -7.44 1.81 -2.46
N TYR A 306 -7.27 1.62 -1.15
CA TYR A 306 -8.37 1.36 -0.23
C TYR A 306 -8.11 2.00 1.14
N TRP A 307 -9.16 2.58 1.74
CA TRP A 307 -9.07 3.26 3.03
C TRP A 307 -9.37 2.35 4.23
N THR A 308 -8.66 2.59 5.33
CA THR A 308 -9.01 2.07 6.66
C THR A 308 -8.79 3.15 7.74
N PRO A 309 -9.62 3.22 8.79
CA PRO A 309 -9.39 4.07 9.96
C PRO A 309 -8.29 3.51 10.87
N ALA A 310 -7.85 2.28 10.61
CA ALA A 310 -6.82 1.65 11.41
C ALA A 310 -5.49 2.37 11.19
N THR A 311 -4.82 2.62 12.31
CA THR A 311 -3.45 3.11 12.31
C THR A 311 -2.51 1.92 12.40
N PRO A 312 -1.40 1.93 11.64
CA PRO A 312 -0.25 1.09 11.96
C PRO A 312 0.02 1.07 13.45
N ALA A 313 0.30 -0.11 14.00
CA ALA A 313 0.87 -0.16 15.34
C ALA A 313 2.07 0.78 15.34
N ALA A 314 2.09 1.76 16.26
CA ALA A 314 3.26 2.60 16.43
C ALA A 314 4.45 1.66 16.54
N PRO A 315 5.49 1.80 15.69
CA PRO A 315 6.56 0.82 15.59
C PRO A 315 7.04 0.54 17.01
N VAL A 316 6.75 -0.68 17.50
CA VAL A 316 6.82 -1.04 18.92
C VAL A 316 8.19 -0.64 19.43
N GLY A 317 8.24 0.51 20.11
CA GLY A 317 9.45 1.30 20.34
C GLY A 317 10.51 1.05 19.28
N ALA A 318 10.48 1.78 18.15
CA ALA A 318 11.67 1.95 17.33
C ALA A 318 12.83 2.14 18.31
N ALA A 319 13.68 1.10 18.43
CA ALA A 319 14.75 1.11 19.41
C ALA A 319 15.43 2.46 19.25
N PRO A 320 15.60 3.25 20.34
CA PRO A 320 15.99 4.66 20.27
C PRO A 320 17.05 4.78 19.19
N PRO A 321 16.83 5.63 18.16
CA PRO A 321 17.42 5.51 16.84
C PRO A 321 18.84 5.02 17.00
N ALA A 322 19.09 3.77 16.61
CA ALA A 322 20.30 3.04 16.97
C ALA A 322 21.47 4.00 16.81
N ALA A 323 22.08 4.37 17.95
CA ALA A 323 22.98 5.51 18.04
C ALA A 323 23.88 5.52 16.81
N VAL A 324 23.71 6.52 15.93
CA VAL A 324 24.32 6.50 14.60
C VAL A 324 25.81 6.23 14.79
N LEU A 325 26.25 5.06 14.31
CA LEU A 325 27.60 4.60 14.54
C LEU A 325 28.53 5.42 13.65
N THR A 326 29.10 6.50 14.18
CA THR A 326 30.02 7.34 13.44
C THR A 326 31.37 6.67 13.40
N LEU A 327 31.82 6.31 12.21
CA LEU A 327 33.12 5.71 11.98
C LEU A 327 34.05 6.75 11.36
N ALA A 328 35.21 6.97 11.97
CA ALA A 328 36.27 7.78 11.37
C ALA A 328 37.57 6.99 11.35
N VAL A 329 38.35 7.13 10.27
CA VAL A 329 39.67 6.49 10.15
C VAL A 329 40.73 7.56 9.85
N ARG A 330 41.81 7.58 10.65
CA ARG A 330 42.98 8.44 10.42
C ARG A 330 44.25 7.60 10.33
N THR A 331 45.14 7.99 9.43
CA THR A 331 46.46 7.36 9.24
C THR A 331 47.54 8.43 9.12
N ARG A 332 48.82 8.07 9.29
CA ARG A 332 49.91 8.97 8.90
C ARG A 332 49.94 9.07 7.38
N ALA A 333 50.01 10.28 6.84
CA ALA A 333 49.97 10.53 5.39
C ALA A 333 51.17 9.91 4.62
N HIS A 334 52.34 9.83 5.27
CA HIS A 334 53.61 9.47 4.63
C HIS A 334 54.50 8.53 5.46
N PRO A 335 54.06 7.31 5.77
CA PRO A 335 54.92 6.34 6.45
C PRO A 335 56.03 5.85 5.51
N LEU A 336 57.22 5.63 6.06
CA LEU A 336 58.31 4.96 5.34
C LEU A 336 57.91 3.51 5.02
N ARG A 337 58.19 3.04 3.81
CA ARG A 337 57.90 1.66 3.37
C ARG A 337 58.57 0.63 4.28
N ALA A 338 59.80 0.90 4.74
CA ALA A 338 60.50 0.04 5.68
C ALA A 338 59.70 -0.15 6.98
N THR A 339 59.15 0.94 7.54
CA THR A 339 58.32 0.90 8.75
C THR A 339 57.03 0.11 8.52
N LEU A 340 56.34 0.32 7.39
CA LEU A 340 55.14 -0.43 7.04
C LEU A 340 55.39 -1.94 6.91
N ARG A 341 56.57 -2.34 6.42
CA ARG A 341 56.94 -3.77 6.32
C ARG A 341 57.22 -4.39 7.70
N LYS A 342 57.93 -3.67 8.56
CA LYS A 342 58.35 -4.18 9.88
C LYS A 342 57.21 -4.19 10.90
N HIS A 343 56.40 -3.14 10.92
CA HIS A 343 55.41 -2.91 11.99
C HIS A 343 53.95 -2.87 11.50
N GLY A 344 53.72 -3.02 10.19
CA GLY A 344 52.38 -2.88 9.61
C GLY A 344 51.91 -1.42 9.56
N LEU A 345 50.61 -1.26 9.31
CA LEU A 345 49.93 0.03 9.33
C LEU A 345 49.15 0.19 10.63
N ARG A 346 49.21 1.37 11.26
CA ARG A 346 48.33 1.72 12.39
C ARG A 346 47.27 2.70 11.90
N ALA A 347 46.00 2.33 12.08
CA ALA A 347 44.85 3.15 11.77
C ALA A 347 44.14 3.54 13.06
N ARG A 348 43.91 4.84 13.27
CA ARG A 348 43.12 5.33 14.41
C ARG A 348 41.66 5.31 13.99
N VAL A 349 40.86 4.52 14.69
CA VAL A 349 39.43 4.30 14.45
C VAL A 349 38.63 4.93 15.58
N THR A 350 37.68 5.79 15.27
CA THR A 350 36.76 6.39 16.25
C THR A 350 35.36 5.82 16.04
N LEU A 351 34.70 5.43 17.13
CA LEU A 351 33.34 4.90 17.17
C LEU A 351 32.49 5.66 18.20
N SER A 352 31.21 5.86 17.91
CA SER A 352 30.24 6.39 18.88
C SER A 352 29.67 5.31 19.82
N ALA A 353 29.76 4.02 19.47
CA ALA A 353 29.34 2.90 20.31
C ALA A 353 30.26 1.67 20.11
N PRO A 354 30.32 0.72 21.07
CA PRO A 354 31.10 -0.52 20.93
C PRO A 354 30.65 -1.35 19.72
N ALA A 355 31.59 -1.80 18.89
CA ALA A 355 31.27 -2.56 17.67
C ALA A 355 32.43 -3.44 17.19
N THR A 356 32.11 -4.44 16.36
CA THR A 356 33.11 -5.21 15.61
C THR A 356 33.43 -4.47 14.32
N VAL A 357 34.67 -4.00 14.18
CA VAL A 357 35.15 -3.24 13.02
C VAL A 357 36.08 -4.08 12.17
N ARG A 358 35.80 -4.12 10.87
CA ARG A 358 36.70 -4.65 9.84
C ARG A 358 37.48 -3.50 9.23
N VAL A 359 38.80 -3.54 9.37
CA VAL A 359 39.73 -2.59 8.74
C VAL A 359 40.49 -3.30 7.62
N SER A 360 40.41 -2.76 6.41
CA SER A 360 41.04 -3.33 5.23
C SER A 360 41.92 -2.30 4.53
N VAL A 361 43.02 -2.76 3.94
CA VAL A 361 43.97 -1.94 3.20
C VAL A 361 44.05 -2.47 1.78
N ARG A 362 43.83 -1.61 0.78
CA ARG A 362 43.94 -1.91 -0.65
C ARG A 362 45.03 -1.06 -1.29
N VAL A 363 45.66 -1.59 -2.34
CA VAL A 363 46.52 -0.80 -3.23
C VAL A 363 45.63 -0.17 -4.31
N ALA A 364 45.75 1.13 -4.53
CA ALA A 364 44.97 1.79 -5.58
C ALA A 364 45.18 1.10 -6.95
N GLY A 365 44.08 0.90 -7.68
CA GLY A 365 44.08 0.22 -8.99
C GLY A 365 44.29 -1.30 -8.94
N LYS A 366 44.29 -1.94 -7.75
CA LYS A 366 44.39 -3.40 -7.63
C LYS A 366 43.17 -3.97 -6.89
N LYS A 367 42.64 -5.10 -7.38
CA LYS A 367 41.52 -5.82 -6.75
C LYS A 367 41.92 -6.52 -5.43
N ARG A 368 43.21 -6.69 -5.14
CA ARG A 368 43.70 -7.46 -3.98
C ARG A 368 43.97 -6.56 -2.75
N PHE A 369 43.64 -7.06 -1.57
CA PHE A 369 43.98 -6.42 -0.30
C PHE A 369 45.46 -6.59 0.07
N ALA A 370 46.07 -5.52 0.58
CA ALA A 370 47.40 -5.52 1.18
C ALA A 370 47.38 -6.10 2.61
N GLY A 371 46.26 -5.96 3.32
CA GLY A 371 46.02 -6.49 4.66
C GLY A 371 44.57 -6.29 5.08
N VAL A 372 44.07 -7.14 5.98
CA VAL A 372 42.73 -7.05 6.58
C VAL A 372 42.84 -7.48 8.03
N THR A 373 42.18 -6.76 8.93
CA THR A 373 42.08 -7.07 10.36
C THR A 373 40.65 -6.79 10.82
N THR A 374 40.11 -7.66 11.67
CA THR A 374 38.84 -7.43 12.36
C THR A 374 39.12 -7.30 13.85
N ALA A 375 38.52 -6.32 14.51
CA ALA A 375 38.71 -6.07 15.94
C ALA A 375 37.38 -5.66 16.59
N ARG A 376 37.12 -6.15 17.81
CA ARG A 376 36.03 -5.66 18.66
C ARG A 376 36.55 -4.45 19.42
N LEU A 377 35.91 -3.31 19.24
CA LEU A 377 36.32 -2.02 19.79
C LEU A 377 35.22 -1.47 20.70
N GLY A 378 35.60 -0.78 21.77
CA GLY A 378 34.66 0.03 22.56
C GLY A 378 34.33 1.36 21.86
N ALA A 379 33.40 2.12 22.45
CA ALA A 379 33.18 3.51 22.06
C ALA A 379 34.46 4.34 22.27
N GLY A 380 34.60 5.43 21.52
CA GLY A 380 35.77 6.30 21.55
C GLY A 380 36.80 5.95 20.48
N THR A 381 38.06 6.35 20.71
CA THR A 381 39.12 6.28 19.70
C THR A 381 40.14 5.19 20.03
N THR A 382 40.25 4.16 19.17
CA THR A 382 41.19 3.05 19.33
C THR A 382 42.15 2.96 18.15
N THR A 383 43.38 2.49 18.37
CA THR A 383 44.34 2.24 17.29
C THR A 383 44.31 0.76 16.89
N VAL A 384 44.00 0.48 15.62
CA VAL A 384 44.03 -0.86 15.03
C VAL A 384 45.31 -1.04 14.22
N SER A 385 46.04 -2.13 14.49
CA SER A 385 47.24 -2.48 13.73
C SER A 385 46.91 -3.51 12.64
N ILE A 386 47.26 -3.21 11.40
CA ILE A 386 47.02 -4.06 10.23
C ILE A 386 48.36 -4.55 9.69
N ARG A 387 48.57 -5.87 9.70
CA ARG A 387 49.75 -6.49 9.09
C ARG A 387 49.62 -6.43 7.57
N LEU A 388 50.64 -5.89 6.90
CA LEU A 388 50.66 -5.76 5.45
C LEU A 388 51.54 -6.83 4.80
N ARG A 389 51.11 -7.35 3.66
CA ARG A 389 51.88 -8.31 2.87
C ARG A 389 53.06 -7.61 2.20
N ALA A 390 54.29 -8.01 2.52
CA ALA A 390 55.52 -7.37 2.06
C ALA A 390 55.63 -7.25 0.52
N ARG A 391 55.15 -8.27 -0.21
CA ARG A 391 55.13 -8.28 -1.69
C ARG A 391 54.27 -7.16 -2.27
N VAL A 392 53.15 -6.84 -1.61
CA VAL A 392 52.18 -5.82 -2.05
C VAL A 392 52.74 -4.40 -1.83
N LEU A 393 53.57 -4.21 -0.80
CA LEU A 393 54.19 -2.92 -0.48
C LEU A 393 55.33 -2.50 -1.43
N ARG A 394 55.91 -3.42 -2.23
CA ARG A 394 57.02 -3.08 -3.14
C ARG A 394 56.61 -2.11 -4.24
N SER A 395 55.40 -2.25 -4.76
CA SER A 395 54.87 -1.47 -5.88
C SER A 395 53.77 -0.47 -5.49
N ALA A 396 53.40 -0.39 -4.21
CA ALA A 396 52.32 0.49 -3.76
C ALA A 396 52.74 1.97 -3.78
N LYS A 397 52.15 2.75 -4.70
CA LYS A 397 52.22 4.22 -4.70
C LYS A 397 51.17 4.85 -3.77
N HIS A 398 49.99 4.23 -3.69
CA HIS A 398 48.87 4.67 -2.85
C HIS A 398 48.24 3.47 -2.14
N LEU A 399 47.89 3.67 -0.87
CA LEU A 399 47.10 2.72 -0.09
C LEU A 399 45.79 3.38 0.34
N THR A 400 44.68 2.69 0.15
CA THR A 400 43.35 3.07 0.67
C THR A 400 43.02 2.19 1.85
N VAL A 401 42.69 2.81 2.98
CA VAL A 401 42.33 2.16 4.23
C VAL A 401 40.85 2.38 4.42
N ARG A 402 40.10 1.29 4.48
CA ARG A 402 38.64 1.31 4.68
C ARG A 402 38.31 0.60 5.99
N ALA A 403 37.63 1.30 6.87
CA ALA A 403 37.00 0.73 8.05
C ALA A 403 35.49 0.57 7.77
N SER A 404 34.92 -0.54 8.22
CA SER A 404 33.48 -0.82 8.10
C SER A 404 32.97 -1.64 9.29
N THR A 405 31.72 -1.42 9.66
CA THR A 405 31.02 -2.16 10.71
C THR A 405 29.51 -2.09 10.42
N PRO A 406 28.70 -3.11 10.78
CA PRO A 406 27.25 -3.08 10.58
C PRO A 406 26.61 -1.84 11.21
N GLY A 407 25.68 -1.19 10.52
CA GLY A 407 24.99 0.00 11.03
C GLY A 407 25.77 1.32 10.94
N ALA A 408 26.98 1.34 10.36
CA ALA A 408 27.77 2.56 10.14
C ALA A 408 28.07 2.80 8.66
N LYS A 409 28.08 4.07 8.24
CA LYS A 409 28.67 4.46 6.94
C LYS A 409 30.18 4.14 6.96
N PRO A 410 30.72 3.40 5.97
CA PRO A 410 32.14 3.09 5.91
C PRO A 410 33.01 4.35 5.89
N ALA A 411 34.16 4.30 6.55
CA ALA A 411 35.12 5.40 6.60
C ALA A 411 36.37 5.04 5.81
N GLU A 412 36.91 5.99 5.05
CA GLU A 412 38.09 5.78 4.20
C GLU A 412 39.17 6.83 4.45
N ALA A 413 40.44 6.40 4.35
CA ALA A 413 41.60 7.28 4.32
C ALA A 413 42.62 6.78 3.29
N THR A 414 43.24 7.71 2.56
CA THR A 414 44.30 7.40 1.60
C THR A 414 45.65 7.85 2.12
N LEU A 415 46.71 7.08 1.85
CA LEU A 415 48.08 7.45 2.21
C LEU A 415 49.09 7.06 1.11
N ARG A 416 50.24 7.76 1.10
CA ARG A 416 51.31 7.60 0.11
C ARG A 416 52.60 7.17 0.81
N PRO A 417 52.99 5.89 0.75
CA PRO A 417 54.24 5.42 1.36
C PRO A 417 55.47 6.07 0.73
N ARG A 418 56.37 6.62 1.55
CA ARG A 418 57.69 7.10 1.09
C ARG A 418 58.65 5.93 0.94
N THR A 419 59.55 6.03 -0.04
CA THR A 419 60.59 5.01 -0.31
C THR A 419 61.43 4.73 0.90
#